data_AF-A0A9D9Q0K7-F1
#
_entry.id   AF-A0A9D9Q0K7-F1
#
_cell.length_a   1.000
_cell.length_b   1.000
_cell.length_c   1.000
_cell.angle_alpha   90.00
_cell.angle_beta   90.00
_cell.angle_gamma   90.00
#
_symmetry.space_group_name_H-M   'P 1'
#
loop_
_entity.id
_entity.type
_entity.pdbx_description
1 polymer ?
#
loop_
_entity_poly.entity_id
_entity_poly.type
_entity_poly.pdbx_seq_one_letter_code
_entity_poly.pdbx_strand_id
1 'polypeptide(L)'
;MLPTILALAWPTMLEQLLQTAVQYIDTAMVGSLGTEATAAVGSTTTVNWLLGSTVSALGVGFLAFISQSICANQIDKAKRASSQAALAV
;
A
#
# COMPACT_ATOMS: atom_id res chain seq x y z
N MET A 1 -28.24 6.62 1.37
CA MET A 1 -27.12 6.49 2.32
C MET A 1 -26.69 5.03 2.44
N LEU A 2 -27.47 4.13 3.06
CA LEU A 2 -27.14 2.69 3.15
C LEU A 2 -26.87 2.01 1.79
N PRO A 3 -27.69 2.22 0.73
CA PRO A 3 -27.48 1.56 -0.56
C PRO A 3 -26.18 2.00 -1.24
N THR A 4 -25.81 3.28 -1.09
CA THR A 4 -24.59 3.86 -1.65
C THR A 4 -23.34 3.31 -0.95
N ILE A 5 -23.41 3.15 0.38
CA ILE A 5 -22.33 2.54 1.17
C ILE A 5 -22.15 1.08 0.75
N LEU A 6 -23.23 0.31 0.62
CA LEU A 6 -23.17 -1.09 0.20
C LEU A 6 -22.67 -1.26 -1.25
N ALA A 7 -23.06 -0.36 -2.16
CA ALA A 7 -22.59 -0.38 -3.54
C ALA A 7 -21.08 -0.11 -3.69
N LEU A 8 -20.51 0.71 -2.80
CA LEU A 8 -19.06 0.98 -2.75
C LEU A 8 -18.29 -0.06 -1.92
N ALA A 9 -18.90 -0.57 -0.85
CA ALA A 9 -18.25 -1.51 0.06
C ALA A 9 -18.07 -2.90 -0.56
N TRP A 10 -19.06 -3.40 -1.31
CA TRP A 10 -18.98 -4.73 -1.94
C TRP A 10 -17.73 -4.91 -2.84
N PRO A 11 -17.42 -4.01 -3.79
CA PRO A 11 -16.20 -4.16 -4.60
C PRO A 11 -14.93 -4.05 -3.76
N THR A 12 -14.86 -3.13 -2.77
CA THR A 12 -13.68 -3.03 -1.89
C THR A 12 -13.48 -4.28 -1.04
N MET A 13 -14.55 -4.89 -0.55
CA MET A 13 -14.46 -6.15 0.22
C MET A 13 -13.98 -7.31 -0.66
N LEU A 14 -14.47 -7.39 -1.90
CA LEU A 14 -14.03 -8.39 -2.86
C LEU A 14 -12.56 -8.21 -3.22
N GLU A 15 -12.12 -6.97 -3.44
CA GLU A 15 -10.72 -6.63 -3.70
C GLU A 15 -9.82 -7.07 -2.54
N GLN A 16 -10.18 -6.74 -1.28
CA GLN A 16 -9.41 -7.15 -0.10
C GLN A 16 -9.35 -8.68 0.06
N LEU A 17 -10.43 -9.40 -0.25
CA LEU A 17 -10.45 -10.86 -0.25
C LEU A 17 -9.50 -11.44 -1.30
N LEU A 18 -9.56 -10.92 -2.53
CA LEU A 18 -8.66 -11.34 -3.62
C LEU A 18 -7.20 -11.04 -3.29
N GLN A 19 -6.92 -9.86 -2.73
CA GLN A 19 -5.56 -9.46 -2.34
C GLN A 19 -5.01 -10.40 -1.25
N THR A 20 -5.84 -10.78 -0.29
CA THR A 20 -5.47 -11.78 0.72
C THR A 20 -5.19 -13.14 0.08
N ALA A 21 -6.07 -13.60 -0.83
CA ALA A 21 -5.87 -14.87 -1.52
C ALA A 21 -4.55 -14.92 -2.30
N VAL A 22 -4.20 -13.83 -3.00
CA VAL A 22 -2.91 -13.70 -3.72
C VAL A 22 -1.73 -13.83 -2.76
N GLN A 23 -1.74 -13.15 -1.61
CA GLN A 23 -0.66 -13.27 -0.62
C GLN A 23 -0.47 -14.71 -0.11
N TYR A 24 -1.57 -15.45 0.09
CA TYR A 24 -1.51 -16.86 0.49
C TYR A 24 -0.95 -17.74 -0.63
N ILE A 25 -1.35 -17.49 -1.88
CA ILE A 25 -0.84 -18.22 -3.05
C ILE A 25 0.66 -17.95 -3.22
N ASP A 26 1.11 -16.70 -3.12
CA ASP A 26 2.52 -16.34 -3.18
C ASP A 26 3.30 -17.09 -2.09
N THR A 27 2.80 -17.08 -0.85
CA THR A 27 3.41 -17.82 0.26
C THR A 27 3.45 -19.32 0.01
N ALA A 28 2.39 -19.91 -0.53
CA ALA A 28 2.33 -21.33 -0.87
C ALA A 28 3.26 -21.70 -2.03
N MET A 29 3.39 -20.83 -3.04
CA MET A 29 4.33 -21.00 -4.14
C MET A 29 5.77 -21.02 -3.64
N VAL A 30 6.18 -20.08 -2.77
CA VAL A 30 7.53 -20.13 -2.19
C VAL A 30 7.67 -21.29 -1.19
N GLY A 31 6.58 -21.68 -0.55
CA GLY A 31 6.46 -22.91 0.25
C GLY A 31 6.83 -24.18 -0.51
N SER A 32 6.41 -24.28 -1.78
CA SER A 32 6.64 -25.45 -2.63
C SER A 32 8.10 -25.60 -3.11
N LEU A 33 8.92 -24.55 -2.97
CA LEU A 33 10.33 -24.55 -3.37
C LEU A 33 11.26 -25.13 -2.28
N GLY A 34 10.75 -25.43 -1.08
CA GLY A 34 11.47 -26.09 0.01
C GLY A 34 11.43 -25.33 1.34
N THR A 35 11.71 -26.05 2.43
CA THR A 35 11.70 -25.53 3.81
C THR A 35 12.74 -24.42 4.04
N GLU A 36 13.92 -24.52 3.41
CA GLU A 36 14.93 -23.45 3.47
C GLU A 36 14.47 -22.16 2.75
N ALA A 37 13.82 -22.29 1.59
CA ALA A 37 13.28 -21.15 0.85
C ALA A 37 12.16 -20.44 1.63
N THR A 38 11.29 -21.21 2.31
CA THR A 38 10.23 -20.66 3.16
C THR A 38 10.78 -19.95 4.40
N ALA A 39 11.82 -20.52 5.04
CA ALA A 39 12.48 -19.91 6.18
C ALA A 39 13.21 -18.60 5.79
N ALA A 40 13.84 -18.58 4.62
CA ALA A 40 14.47 -17.38 4.07
C ALA A 40 13.44 -16.28 3.78
N VAL A 41 12.28 -16.62 3.19
CA VAL A 41 11.18 -15.66 3.00
C VAL A 41 10.66 -15.15 4.34
N GLY A 42 10.39 -16.02 5.31
CA GLY A 42 9.91 -15.61 6.63
C GLY A 42 10.85 -14.63 7.34
N SER A 43 12.17 -14.84 7.23
CA SER A 43 13.17 -13.89 7.77
C SER A 43 13.20 -12.57 7.01
N THR A 44 13.09 -12.63 5.68
CA THR A 44 13.11 -11.43 4.81
C THR A 44 11.82 -10.61 4.92
N THR A 45 10.68 -11.23 5.23
CA THR A 45 9.38 -10.55 5.37
C THR A 45 9.43 -9.42 6.40
N THR A 46 10.08 -9.62 7.54
CA THR A 46 10.21 -8.58 8.59
C THR A 46 11.03 -7.39 8.09
N VAL A 47 12.10 -7.64 7.35
CA VAL A 47 12.93 -6.60 6.74
C VAL A 47 12.15 -5.85 5.66
N ASN A 48 11.42 -6.58 4.83
CA ASN A 48 10.57 -6.00 3.79
C ASN A 48 9.45 -5.15 4.39
N TRP A 49 8.85 -5.60 5.50
CA TRP A 49 7.86 -4.82 6.24
C TRP A 49 8.45 -3.54 6.82
N LEU A 50 9.67 -3.59 7.37
CA LEU A 50 10.35 -2.40 7.91
C LEU A 50 10.65 -1.37 6.80
N LEU A 51 11.20 -1.84 5.67
CA LEU A 51 11.48 -0.98 4.52
C LEU A 51 10.19 -0.40 3.93
N GLY A 52 9.19 -1.25 3.68
CA GLY A 52 7.89 -0.84 3.16
C GLY A 52 7.17 0.14 4.09
N SER A 53 7.24 -0.07 5.41
CA SER A 53 6.66 0.85 6.39
C SER A 53 7.37 2.20 6.41
N THR A 54 8.69 2.24 6.20
CA THR A 54 9.46 3.49 6.13
C THR A 54 9.05 4.30 4.89
N VAL A 55 8.95 3.65 3.73
CA VAL A 55 8.48 4.27 2.49
C VAL A 55 7.03 4.74 2.62
N SER A 56 6.17 3.92 3.23
CA SER A 56 4.77 4.28 3.49
C SER A 56 4.65 5.49 4.42
N ALA A 57 5.48 5.59 5.45
CA ALA A 57 5.52 6.73 6.35
C ALA A 57 5.88 8.04 5.61
N LEU A 58 6.85 7.98 4.68
CA LEU A 58 7.16 9.11 3.80
C LEU A 58 5.97 9.47 2.92
N GLY A 59 5.30 8.47 2.34
CA GLY A 59 4.08 8.67 1.54
C GLY A 59 2.96 9.37 2.32
N VAL A 60 2.73 8.98 3.58
CA VAL A 60 1.76 9.65 4.46
C VAL A 60 2.18 11.09 4.78
N GLY A 61 3.48 11.34 4.98
CA GLY A 61 4.02 12.70 5.18
C GLY A 61 3.79 13.60 3.95
N PHE A 62 4.06 13.10 2.75
CA PHE A 62 3.76 13.81 1.50
C PHE A 62 2.26 14.02 1.32
N LEU A 63 1.42 13.03 1.64
CA LEU A 63 -0.03 13.14 1.55
C LEU A 63 -0.56 14.27 2.45
N ALA A 64 -0.04 14.40 3.68
CA ALA A 64 -0.39 15.49 4.58
C ALA A 64 0.02 16.87 4.04
N PHE A 65 1.19 16.97 3.40
CA PHE A 65 1.64 18.21 2.78
C PHE A 65 0.81 18.59 1.54
N ILE A 66 0.48 17.60 0.71
CA ILE A 66 -0.36 17.76 -0.49
C ILE A 66 -1.77 18.17 -0.08
N SER A 67 -2.37 17.51 0.92
CA SER A 67 -3.72 17.84 1.40
C SER A 67 -3.78 19.26 1.96
N GLN A 68 -2.77 19.68 2.75
CA GLN A 68 -2.68 21.06 3.25
C GLN A 68 -2.55 22.08 2.10
N SER A 69 -1.75 21.78 1.07
CA SER A 69 -1.57 22.66 -0.09
C SER A 69 -2.84 22.80 -0.93
N ILE A 70 -3.60 21.71 -1.09
CA ILE A 70 -4.90 21.72 -1.76
C ILE A 70 -5.89 22.56 -0.96
N CYS A 71 -5.97 22.36 0.36
CA CYS A 71 -6.84 23.14 1.24
C CYS A 71 -6.48 24.64 1.26
N ALA A 72 -5.20 24.98 1.08
CA ALA A 72 -4.73 26.36 0.95
C ALA A 72 -4.93 26.96 -0.46
N ASN A 73 -5.62 26.26 -1.36
CA ASN A 73 -5.87 26.63 -2.76
C ASN A 73 -4.57 26.86 -3.58
N GLN A 74 -3.45 26.24 -3.19
CA GLN A 74 -2.15 26.33 -3.84
C GLN A 74 -1.90 25.11 -4.76
N ILE A 75 -2.73 25.00 -5.80
CA ILE A 75 -2.77 23.81 -6.68
C ILE A 75 -1.45 23.55 -7.41
N ASP A 76 -0.72 24.59 -7.83
CA ASP A 76 0.60 24.42 -8.46
C ASP A 76 1.64 23.79 -7.52
N LYS A 77 1.61 24.15 -6.24
CA LYS A 77 2.49 23.54 -5.23
C LYS A 77 2.08 22.11 -4.94
N ALA A 78 0.78 21.83 -4.84
CA ALA A 78 0.26 20.48 -4.68
C ALA A 78 0.67 19.56 -5.86
N LYS A 79 0.62 20.08 -7.09
CA LYS A 79 1.02 19.33 -8.30
C LYS A 79 2.51 19.01 -8.31
N ARG A 80 3.36 19.97 -7.94
CA ARG A 80 4.81 19.75 -7.81
C ARG A 80 5.13 18.76 -6.68
N ALA A 81 4.49 18.92 -5.53
CA ALA A 81 4.66 18.01 -4.39
C ALA A 81 4.19 16.59 -4.71
N SER A 82 3.09 16.44 -5.45
CA SER A 82 2.61 15.13 -5.91
C SER A 82 3.57 14.48 -6.91
N SER A 83 4.14 15.24 -7.84
CA SER A 83 5.18 14.74 -8.74
C SER A 83 6.45 14.34 -8.00
N GLN A 84 6.84 15.09 -6.97
CA GLN A 84 8.00 14.75 -6.13
C GLN A 84 7.74 13.52 -5.28
N ALA A 85 6.53 13.39 -4.71
CA ALA A 85 6.13 12.22 -3.95
C ALA A 85 6.18 10.95 -4.82
N ALA A 86 5.69 11.00 -6.06
CA ALA A 86 5.72 9.88 -6.99
C ALA A 86 7.14 9.49 -7.48
N LEU A 87 8.12 10.39 -7.36
CA LEU A 87 9.53 10.10 -7.67
C LEU A 87 10.31 9.61 -6.45
N ALA A 88 9.87 9.98 -5.24
CA ALA A 88 10.55 9.69 -3.99
C ALA A 88 10.04 8.42 -3.30
N VAL A 89 8.79 8.00 -3.57
CA VAL A 89 8.14 6.78 -3.05
C VAL A 89 8.19 5.66 -4.09
#